data_AF-A0A8H5ZCA8-F1
#
_entry.id   AF-A0A8H5ZCA8-F1
#
_cell.length_a   1.000
_cell.length_b   1.000
_cell.length_c   1.000
_cell.angle_alpha   90.00
_cell.angle_beta   90.00
_cell.angle_gamma   90.00
#
_symmetry.space_group_name_H-M   'P 1'
#
loop_
_entity.id
_entity.type
_entity.pdbx_description
1 polymer ?
#
loop_
_entity_poly.entity_id
_entity_poly.type
_entity_poly.pdbx_seq_one_letter_code
_entity_poly.pdbx_strand_id
1 'polypeptide(L)'
;MHIKTPQAALLTNHEVLLHLLAEEAEYTGTDSTNRKRKKPSGLTHMLRDGLAYLQTPDYTTTALVDTHPSRPMTLYKGPNSLFRALAPKYRLNKAEYLQIYNLRPTTQVMLELVVEEAGTRFTEDELHDMLAIIQQVFDEEEAQIPEGVEDVEMPKIANKLLGAANKKKRKVKRKV
;
A
#
# COMPACT_ATOMS: atom_id res chain seq x y z
N MET A 1 22.14 13.47 -15.37
CA MET A 1 20.87 12.86 -14.92
C MET A 1 20.01 13.96 -14.30
N HIS A 2 18.77 14.14 -14.73
CA HIS A 2 17.86 15.15 -14.18
C HIS A 2 16.61 14.46 -13.62
N ILE A 3 16.28 14.74 -12.36
CA ILE A 3 15.09 14.20 -11.70
C ILE A 3 13.89 15.05 -12.14
N LYS A 4 12.97 14.46 -12.92
CA LYS A 4 11.74 15.16 -13.35
C LYS A 4 10.72 15.28 -12.21
N THR A 5 10.61 14.25 -11.40
CA THR A 5 9.66 14.19 -10.29
C THR A 5 10.33 13.46 -9.13
N PRO A 6 10.58 14.13 -8.00
CA PRO A 6 11.31 13.53 -6.88
C PRO A 6 10.52 12.41 -6.19
N GLN A 7 9.19 12.51 -6.16
CA GLN A 7 8.29 11.52 -5.58
C GLN A 7 7.14 11.24 -6.54
N ALA A 8 7.25 10.17 -7.32
CA ALA A 8 6.23 9.77 -8.29
C ALA A 8 5.09 8.97 -7.64
N ALA A 9 5.42 8.12 -6.67
CA ALA A 9 4.47 7.23 -6.00
C ALA A 9 4.87 7.00 -4.54
N LEU A 10 3.93 6.43 -3.77
CA LEU A 10 4.18 5.79 -2.49
C LEU A 10 3.84 4.32 -2.69
N LEU A 11 4.72 3.43 -2.25
CA LEU A 11 4.58 1.99 -2.36
C LEU A 11 4.60 1.37 -0.96
N THR A 12 3.81 0.34 -0.76
CA THR A 12 3.79 -0.48 0.46
C THR A 12 4.96 -1.42 0.53
N ASN A 13 5.22 -1.89 1.74
CA ASN A 13 6.19 -2.95 1.99
C ASN A 13 5.88 -4.21 1.15
N HIS A 14 4.60 -4.54 0.97
CA HIS A 14 4.18 -5.68 0.17
C HIS A 14 4.41 -5.47 -1.34
N GLU A 15 4.03 -4.31 -1.91
CA GLU A 15 4.31 -3.99 -3.31
C GLU A 15 5.81 -3.99 -3.60
N VAL A 16 6.61 -3.40 -2.70
CA VAL A 16 8.06 -3.41 -2.82
C VAL A 16 8.59 -4.85 -2.76
N LEU A 17 8.10 -5.69 -1.84
CA LEU A 17 8.50 -7.09 -1.76
C LEU A 17 8.20 -7.85 -3.06
N LEU A 18 6.99 -7.73 -3.61
CA LEU A 18 6.62 -8.36 -4.89
C LEU A 18 7.52 -7.89 -6.03
N HIS A 19 7.84 -6.59 -6.09
CA HIS A 19 8.77 -6.07 -7.08
C HIS A 19 10.19 -6.64 -6.93
N LEU A 20 10.71 -6.75 -5.70
CA LEU A 20 12.04 -7.32 -5.47
C LEU A 20 12.09 -8.81 -5.83
N LEU A 21 11.03 -9.56 -5.53
CA LEU A 21 10.91 -10.98 -5.91
C LEU A 21 10.84 -11.15 -7.43
N ALA A 22 10.07 -10.32 -8.12
CA ALA A 22 9.99 -10.33 -9.58
C ALA A 22 11.34 -10.00 -10.22
N GLU A 23 12.04 -8.97 -9.73
CA GLU A 23 13.36 -8.61 -10.22
C GLU A 23 14.38 -9.73 -9.96
N GLU A 24 14.36 -10.34 -8.77
CA GLU A 24 15.21 -11.50 -8.48
C GLU A 24 14.97 -12.66 -9.45
N ALA A 25 13.70 -12.97 -9.73
CA ALA A 25 13.28 -14.03 -10.63
C ALA A 25 13.73 -13.82 -12.09
N GLU A 26 13.76 -12.56 -12.57
CA GLU A 26 14.25 -12.23 -13.92
C GLU A 26 15.73 -12.62 -14.07
N TYR A 27 16.57 -12.35 -13.07
CA TYR A 27 18.00 -12.68 -13.19
C TYR A 27 18.31 -14.16 -12.97
N THR A 28 17.58 -14.83 -12.08
CA THR A 28 17.73 -16.28 -11.83
C THR A 28 17.12 -17.13 -12.95
N GLY A 29 16.30 -16.52 -13.82
CA GLY A 29 15.55 -17.20 -14.87
C GLY A 29 14.52 -18.16 -14.30
N THR A 30 14.00 -17.87 -13.10
CA THR A 30 12.84 -18.58 -12.51
C THR A 30 11.52 -17.91 -12.88
N ASP A 31 11.59 -16.84 -13.66
CA ASP A 31 10.46 -16.22 -14.33
C ASP A 31 9.97 -17.03 -15.55
N SER A 32 8.92 -16.55 -16.22
CA SER A 32 8.38 -17.18 -17.43
C SER A 32 9.30 -17.07 -18.65
N THR A 33 10.40 -16.28 -18.58
CA THR A 33 11.29 -16.05 -19.71
C THR A 33 12.48 -17.01 -19.75
N ASN A 34 12.78 -17.71 -18.65
CA ASN A 34 13.92 -18.64 -18.50
C ASN A 34 15.30 -18.02 -18.83
N ARG A 35 15.42 -16.69 -18.82
CA ARG A 35 16.65 -15.98 -19.20
C ARG A 35 17.54 -15.78 -17.98
N LYS A 36 18.62 -16.54 -17.86
CA LYS A 36 19.61 -16.32 -16.80
C LYS A 36 20.55 -15.17 -17.16
N ARG A 37 20.62 -14.15 -16.29
CA ARG A 37 21.52 -13.01 -16.45
C ARG A 37 22.34 -12.81 -15.18
N LYS A 38 23.57 -12.33 -15.33
CA LYS A 38 24.41 -11.99 -14.18
C LYS A 38 23.89 -10.70 -13.53
N LYS A 39 23.51 -10.78 -12.25
CA LYS A 39 23.13 -9.61 -11.45
C LYS A 39 24.32 -8.64 -11.32
N PRO A 40 24.15 -7.33 -11.59
CA PRO A 40 25.13 -6.32 -11.25
C PRO A 40 25.44 -6.34 -9.74
N SER A 41 26.68 -6.10 -9.33
CA SER A 41 27.10 -6.23 -7.93
C SER A 41 26.28 -5.36 -6.97
N GLY A 42 26.04 -4.10 -7.31
CA GLY A 42 25.22 -3.19 -6.49
C GLY A 42 23.77 -3.66 -6.33
N LEU A 43 23.18 -4.20 -7.40
CA LEU A 43 21.82 -4.74 -7.36
C LEU A 43 21.74 -5.99 -6.50
N THR A 44 22.74 -6.87 -6.55
CA THR A 44 22.79 -8.08 -5.71
C THR A 44 22.71 -7.75 -4.22
N HIS A 45 23.48 -6.76 -3.76
CA HIS A 45 23.43 -6.33 -2.35
C HIS A 45 22.09 -5.69 -2.00
N MET A 46 21.58 -4.81 -2.85
CA MET A 46 20.28 -4.15 -2.63
C MET A 46 19.12 -5.17 -2.56
N LEU A 47 19.08 -6.14 -3.47
CA LEU A 47 18.07 -7.20 -3.46
C LEU A 47 18.19 -8.05 -2.20
N ARG A 48 19.41 -8.49 -1.85
CA ARG A 48 19.63 -9.29 -0.65
C ARG A 48 19.17 -8.58 0.61
N ASP A 49 19.59 -7.33 0.81
CA ASP A 49 19.30 -6.58 2.03
C ASP A 49 17.82 -6.17 2.08
N GLY A 50 17.23 -5.77 0.94
CA GLY A 50 15.83 -5.42 0.83
C GLY A 50 14.90 -6.60 1.09
N LEU A 51 15.20 -7.77 0.53
CA LEU A 51 14.46 -9.00 0.80
C LEU A 51 14.63 -9.44 2.26
N ALA A 52 15.86 -9.43 2.79
CA ALA A 52 16.09 -9.76 4.20
C ALA A 52 15.30 -8.86 5.16
N TYR A 53 15.27 -7.55 4.90
CA TYR A 53 14.48 -6.60 5.69
C TYR A 53 12.99 -6.91 5.61
N LEU A 54 12.42 -7.00 4.40
CA LEU A 54 10.99 -7.20 4.17
C LEU A 54 10.51 -8.62 4.45
N GLN A 55 11.40 -9.59 4.65
CA GLN A 55 11.07 -10.96 5.05
C GLN A 55 11.35 -11.25 6.53
N THR A 56 11.73 -10.23 7.30
CA THR A 56 11.87 -10.34 8.75
C THR A 56 10.53 -10.79 9.36
N PRO A 57 10.50 -11.78 10.27
CA PRO A 57 9.25 -12.33 10.81
C PRO A 57 8.40 -11.32 11.60
N ASP A 58 8.99 -10.21 12.03
CA ASP A 58 8.26 -9.09 12.66
C ASP A 58 7.29 -8.40 11.69
N TYR A 59 7.53 -8.53 10.38
CA TYR A 59 6.62 -8.05 9.34
C TYR A 59 5.70 -9.18 8.87
N THR A 60 4.44 -8.84 8.63
CA THR A 60 3.43 -9.78 8.12
C THR A 60 3.59 -10.06 6.63
N THR A 61 4.50 -9.37 5.94
CA THR A 61 4.70 -9.32 4.50
C THR A 61 4.93 -10.67 3.82
N THR A 62 5.61 -11.61 4.45
CA THR A 62 5.85 -12.96 3.89
C THR A 62 4.58 -13.78 3.81
N ALA A 63 3.80 -13.81 4.90
CA ALA A 63 2.49 -14.46 4.91
C ALA A 63 1.58 -13.89 3.82
N LEU A 64 1.70 -12.59 3.50
CA LEU A 64 0.91 -11.97 2.44
C LEU A 64 1.28 -12.43 1.04
N VAL A 65 2.53 -12.79 0.79
CA VAL A 65 2.91 -13.33 -0.52
C VAL A 65 2.28 -14.70 -0.71
N ASP A 66 2.13 -15.47 0.37
CA ASP A 66 1.49 -16.79 0.31
C ASP A 66 -0.03 -16.69 0.18
N THR A 67 -0.67 -15.76 0.92
CA THR A 67 -2.12 -15.54 0.85
C THR A 67 -2.55 -14.74 -0.37
N HIS A 68 -1.66 -13.86 -0.87
CA HIS A 68 -1.88 -12.95 -2.00
C HIS A 68 -0.71 -12.93 -2.99
N PRO A 69 -0.49 -14.01 -3.76
CA PRO A 69 0.70 -14.16 -4.61
C PRO A 69 0.66 -13.32 -5.88
N SER A 70 -0.54 -13.07 -6.42
CA SER A 70 -0.72 -12.44 -7.73
C SER A 70 -1.20 -10.99 -7.66
N ARG A 71 -1.76 -10.60 -6.53
CA ARG A 71 -2.33 -9.28 -6.35
C ARG A 71 -1.49 -8.52 -5.35
N PRO A 72 -0.73 -7.51 -5.81
CA PRO A 72 -0.36 -6.43 -4.92
C PRO A 72 -1.67 -5.73 -4.55
N MET A 73 -2.38 -6.25 -3.56
CA MET A 73 -3.48 -5.57 -2.91
C MET A 73 -4.85 -5.53 -3.59
N THR A 74 -5.68 -6.49 -3.20
CA THR A 74 -7.15 -6.34 -3.05
C THR A 74 -7.55 -5.09 -2.23
N LEU A 75 -6.56 -4.44 -1.61
CA LEU A 75 -6.62 -3.34 -0.69
C LEU A 75 -6.39 -1.95 -1.31
N TYR A 76 -5.75 -1.80 -2.48
CA TYR A 76 -5.44 -0.46 -3.02
C TYR A 76 -6.42 0.05 -4.08
N LYS A 77 -7.00 -0.87 -4.82
CA LYS A 77 -7.83 -0.57 -5.98
C LYS A 77 -9.02 -1.53 -5.97
N GLY A 78 -10.07 -1.18 -6.70
CA GLY A 78 -11.30 -1.97 -6.69
C GLY A 78 -12.18 -1.77 -5.45
N PRO A 79 -13.36 -2.39 -5.45
CA PRO A 79 -14.39 -2.22 -4.43
C PRO A 79 -13.95 -2.70 -3.05
N ASN A 80 -13.07 -3.70 -2.97
CA ASN A 80 -12.62 -4.32 -1.72
C ASN A 80 -11.44 -3.57 -1.08
N SER A 81 -11.02 -2.44 -1.67
CA SER A 81 -9.93 -1.66 -1.11
C SER A 81 -10.26 -1.10 0.27
N LEU A 82 -9.32 -1.17 1.21
CA LEU A 82 -9.47 -0.57 2.53
C LEU A 82 -9.77 0.93 2.43
N PHE A 83 -9.19 1.60 1.43
CA PHE A 83 -9.53 2.98 1.12
C PHE A 83 -11.02 3.15 0.83
N ARG A 84 -11.66 2.26 0.08
CA ARG A 84 -13.10 2.30 -0.21
C ARG A 84 -13.94 1.95 1.01
N ALA A 85 -13.46 1.04 1.86
CA ALA A 85 -14.14 0.66 3.08
C ALA A 85 -14.15 1.81 4.12
N LEU A 86 -13.01 2.48 4.30
CA LEU A 86 -12.86 3.53 5.32
C LEU A 86 -13.25 4.93 4.84
N ALA A 87 -12.93 5.31 3.61
CA ALA A 87 -13.17 6.68 3.12
C ALA A 87 -14.63 7.17 3.22
N PRO A 88 -15.69 6.35 3.17
CA PRO A 88 -17.06 6.81 3.33
C PRO A 88 -17.28 7.57 4.65
N LYS A 89 -16.76 7.03 5.75
CA LYS A 89 -16.98 7.49 7.12
C LYS A 89 -15.77 8.22 7.70
N TYR A 90 -14.57 7.76 7.40
CA TYR A 90 -13.34 8.21 8.02
C TYR A 90 -12.44 8.99 7.08
N ARG A 91 -11.94 10.12 7.59
CA ARG A 91 -11.05 11.00 6.85
C ARG A 91 -9.62 10.79 7.30
N LEU A 92 -8.90 9.93 6.58
CA LEU A 92 -7.48 9.64 6.81
C LEU A 92 -6.60 10.27 5.72
N ASN A 93 -5.31 10.47 6.00
CA ASN A 93 -4.30 10.91 5.05
C ASN A 93 -3.65 9.70 4.34
N LYS A 94 -3.02 9.93 3.19
CA LYS A 94 -2.31 8.90 2.41
C LYS A 94 -1.20 8.20 3.20
N ALA A 95 -0.50 8.92 4.07
CA ALA A 95 0.53 8.35 4.94
C ALA A 95 -0.05 7.38 5.98
N GLU A 96 -1.18 7.74 6.59
CA GLU A 96 -1.90 6.89 7.55
C GLU A 96 -2.37 5.60 6.87
N TYR A 97 -2.99 5.71 5.69
CA TYR A 97 -3.33 4.54 4.89
C TYR A 97 -2.12 3.66 4.62
N LEU A 98 -1.00 4.24 4.17
CA LEU A 98 0.23 3.50 3.88
C LEU A 98 0.74 2.73 5.12
N GLN A 99 0.70 3.37 6.29
CA GLN A 99 1.10 2.74 7.55
C GLN A 99 0.12 1.65 7.98
N ILE A 100 -1.19 1.85 7.83
CA ILE A 100 -2.18 0.80 8.11
C ILE A 100 -1.93 -0.43 7.23
N TYR A 101 -1.60 -0.24 5.94
CA TYR A 101 -1.25 -1.37 5.05
C TYR A 101 0.03 -2.09 5.47
N ASN A 102 1.04 -1.34 5.90
CA ASN A 102 2.34 -1.90 6.26
C ASN A 102 2.32 -2.61 7.62
N LEU A 103 1.58 -2.07 8.59
CA LEU A 103 1.60 -2.52 9.98
C LEU A 103 0.42 -3.40 10.35
N ARG A 104 -0.74 -3.25 9.69
CA ARG A 104 -1.97 -4.01 9.96
C ARG A 104 -2.37 -4.02 11.44
N PRO A 105 -2.78 -2.87 11.99
CA PRO A 105 -3.13 -2.77 13.40
C PRO A 105 -4.25 -3.75 13.77
N THR A 106 -3.99 -4.60 14.76
CA THR A 106 -4.96 -5.55 15.33
C THR A 106 -5.52 -5.08 16.66
N THR A 107 -4.89 -4.08 17.28
CA THR A 107 -5.31 -3.49 18.55
C THR A 107 -5.56 -2.00 18.37
N GLN A 108 -6.45 -1.44 19.19
CA GLN A 108 -6.75 -0.01 19.17
C GLN A 108 -5.50 0.83 19.48
N VAL A 109 -4.69 0.42 20.46
CA VAL A 109 -3.44 1.11 20.81
C VAL A 109 -2.53 1.24 19.58
N MET A 110 -2.42 0.18 18.79
CA MET A 110 -1.63 0.20 17.56
C MET A 110 -2.24 1.11 16.49
N LEU A 111 -3.56 1.14 16.36
CA LEU A 111 -4.25 2.06 15.45
C LEU A 111 -4.02 3.53 15.84
N GLU A 112 -4.07 3.83 17.14
CA GLU A 112 -3.81 5.18 17.67
C GLU A 112 -2.36 5.64 17.48
N LEU A 113 -1.39 4.70 17.42
CA LEU A 113 -0.01 5.02 17.07
C LEU A 113 0.19 5.32 15.58
N VAL A 114 -0.70 4.83 14.72
CA VAL A 114 -0.67 5.04 13.27
C VAL A 114 -1.43 6.29 12.85
N VAL A 115 -2.56 6.56 13.49
CA VAL A 115 -3.40 7.72 13.19
C VAL A 115 -2.96 8.91 14.01
N GLU A 116 -2.52 9.98 13.36
CA GLU A 116 -2.06 11.18 14.05
C GLU A 116 -3.21 11.85 14.80
N GLU A 117 -2.99 12.16 16.08
CA GLU A 117 -3.99 12.79 16.96
C GLU A 117 -5.33 12.02 17.00
N ALA A 118 -5.29 10.69 16.99
CA ALA A 118 -6.46 9.82 16.91
C ALA A 118 -7.58 10.20 17.90
N GLY A 119 -7.24 10.38 19.19
CA GLY A 119 -8.21 10.70 20.25
C GLY A 119 -8.82 12.11 20.17
N THR A 120 -8.29 13.02 19.35
CA THR A 120 -8.93 14.32 19.10
C THR A 120 -9.78 14.31 17.82
N ARG A 121 -9.45 13.42 16.87
CA ARG A 121 -10.10 13.33 15.55
C ARG A 121 -11.28 12.37 15.52
N PHE A 122 -11.25 11.33 16.34
CA PHE A 122 -12.22 10.25 16.31
C PHE A 122 -12.64 9.89 17.74
N THR A 123 -13.89 9.46 17.90
CA THR A 123 -14.35 8.91 19.18
C THR A 123 -13.82 7.48 19.38
N GLU A 124 -13.88 6.99 20.61
CA GLU A 124 -13.48 5.61 20.94
C GLU A 124 -14.29 4.58 20.14
N ASP A 125 -15.61 4.77 20.04
CA ASP A 125 -16.49 3.93 19.21
C ASP A 125 -16.10 3.97 17.72
N GLU A 126 -15.69 5.13 17.21
CA GLU A 126 -15.24 5.30 15.83
C GLU A 126 -13.92 4.57 15.56
N LEU A 127 -13.00 4.57 16.52
CA LEU A 127 -11.73 3.85 16.46
C LEU A 127 -11.95 2.33 16.51
N HIS A 128 -12.86 1.87 17.36
CA HIS A 128 -13.26 0.46 17.40
C HIS A 128 -13.88 -0.01 16.08
N ASP A 129 -14.79 0.77 15.51
CA ASP A 129 -15.40 0.46 14.21
C ASP A 129 -14.36 0.50 13.07
N MET A 130 -13.45 1.47 13.09
CA MET A 130 -12.34 1.53 12.13
C MET A 130 -11.46 0.28 12.22
N LEU A 131 -11.11 -0.15 13.43
CA LEU A 131 -10.32 -1.35 13.66
C LEU A 131 -11.05 -2.61 13.16
N ALA A 132 -12.36 -2.72 13.39
CA ALA A 132 -13.17 -3.83 12.91
C ALA A 132 -13.20 -3.89 11.37
N ILE A 133 -13.37 -2.75 10.69
CA ILE A 133 -13.30 -2.67 9.22
C ILE A 133 -11.91 -3.07 8.71
N ILE A 134 -10.85 -2.61 9.37
CA ILE A 134 -9.47 -2.95 9.01
C ILE A 134 -9.24 -4.46 9.10
N GLN A 135 -9.66 -5.10 10.19
CA GLN A 135 -9.54 -6.55 10.37
C GLN A 135 -10.36 -7.30 9.33
N GLN A 136 -11.63 -6.93 9.14
CA GLN A 136 -12.51 -7.55 8.16
C GLN A 136 -11.89 -7.55 6.75
N VAL A 137 -11.31 -6.42 6.35
CA VAL A 137 -10.71 -6.25 5.02
C VAL A 137 -9.37 -6.99 4.89
N PHE A 138 -8.59 -7.13 5.96
CA PHE A 138 -7.32 -7.87 5.92
C PHE A 138 -7.46 -9.39 6.10
N ASP A 139 -8.53 -9.84 6.73
CA ASP A 139 -8.83 -11.25 6.97
C ASP A 139 -9.72 -11.86 5.85
N GLU A 140 -10.19 -11.05 4.89
CA GLU A 140 -10.95 -11.52 3.73
C GLU A 140 -10.11 -12.46 2.85
N GLU A 141 -10.60 -13.68 2.63
CA GLU A 141 -9.91 -14.68 1.81
C GLU A 141 -9.88 -14.25 0.32
N GLU A 142 -8.69 -14.22 -0.30
CA GLU A 142 -8.54 -13.78 -1.69
C GLU A 142 -9.33 -14.62 -2.69
N ALA A 143 -9.51 -15.91 -2.40
CA ALA A 143 -10.28 -16.83 -3.24
C ALA A 143 -11.73 -16.36 -3.43
N GLN A 144 -12.25 -15.54 -2.51
CA GLN A 144 -13.60 -14.97 -2.59
C GLN A 144 -13.65 -13.71 -3.48
N ILE A 145 -12.49 -13.19 -3.91
CA ILE A 145 -12.36 -11.98 -4.72
C ILE A 145 -12.07 -12.36 -6.17
N PRO A 146 -13.03 -12.13 -7.10
CA PRO A 146 -12.83 -12.47 -8.51
C PRO A 146 -11.60 -11.80 -9.13
N GLU A 147 -10.97 -12.49 -10.08
CA GLU A 147 -9.86 -11.92 -10.87
C GLU A 147 -10.30 -10.68 -11.66
N GLY A 148 -9.46 -9.64 -11.67
CA GLY A 148 -9.72 -8.39 -12.38
C GLY A 148 -10.68 -7.41 -11.68
N VAL A 149 -11.17 -7.71 -10.48
CA VAL A 149 -12.06 -6.82 -9.70
C VAL A 149 -11.43 -5.46 -9.39
N GLU A 150 -10.10 -5.41 -9.30
CA GLU A 150 -9.34 -4.17 -9.11
C GLU A 150 -9.36 -3.24 -10.33
N ASP A 151 -9.54 -3.80 -11.53
CA ASP A 151 -9.52 -3.05 -12.79
C ASP A 151 -10.89 -2.53 -13.22
N VAL A 152 -11.93 -2.86 -12.45
CA VAL A 152 -13.27 -2.34 -12.66
C VAL A 152 -13.25 -0.81 -12.53
N GLU A 153 -13.74 -0.12 -13.56
CA GLU A 153 -13.92 1.33 -13.50
C GLU A 153 -14.96 1.68 -12.43
N MET A 154 -14.51 2.39 -11.40
CA MET A 154 -15.37 2.80 -10.30
C MET A 154 -15.57 4.31 -10.25
N PRO A 155 -16.72 4.78 -9.74
CA PRO A 155 -16.93 6.20 -9.52
C PRO A 155 -15.85 6.75 -8.60
N LYS A 156 -15.33 7.94 -8.92
CA LYS A 156 -14.34 8.63 -8.08
C LYS A 156 -14.99 8.98 -6.74
N ILE A 157 -14.38 8.56 -5.63
CA ILE A 157 -14.77 9.07 -4.32
C ILE A 157 -14.43 10.57 -4.30
N ALA A 158 -15.36 11.40 -3.82
CA ALA A 158 -15.06 12.81 -3.56
C ALA A 158 -13.80 12.94 -2.69
N ASN A 159 -13.07 14.07 -2.77
CA ASN A 159 -11.79 14.31 -2.08
C ASN A 159 -11.90 14.16 -0.53
N LYS A 160 -11.85 12.92 -0.06
CA LYS A 160 -11.98 12.56 1.36
C LYS A 160 -10.62 12.23 2.01
N LEU A 161 -9.51 12.34 1.26
CA LEU A 161 -8.19 12.31 1.86
C LEU A 161 -7.89 13.65 2.54
N LEU A 162 -7.39 13.61 3.78
CA LEU A 162 -6.80 14.80 4.42
C LEU A 162 -5.57 15.24 3.61
N GLY A 163 -5.37 16.56 3.47
CA GLY A 163 -4.26 17.12 2.69
C GLY A 163 -4.41 17.06 1.16
N ALA A 164 -5.39 16.32 0.62
CA ALA A 164 -5.67 16.23 -0.81
C ALA A 164 -6.47 17.43 -1.36
N ALA A 165 -6.77 18.44 -0.52
CA ALA A 165 -7.45 19.65 -0.96
C ALA A 165 -6.64 20.28 -2.11
N ASN A 166 -7.27 20.33 -3.28
CA ASN A 166 -6.72 20.91 -4.50
C ASN A 166 -5.96 22.19 -4.14
N LYS A 167 -4.62 22.13 -4.19
CA LYS A 167 -3.82 23.31 -4.52
C LYS A 167 -4.30 23.72 -5.91
N LYS A 168 -5.39 24.49 -5.97
CA LYS A 168 -5.79 25.24 -7.16
C LYS A 168 -4.49 25.88 -7.59
N LYS A 169 -3.93 25.42 -8.71
CA LYS A 169 -2.74 26.00 -9.33
C LYS A 169 -3.04 27.50 -9.36
N ARG A 170 -2.47 28.27 -8.42
CA ARG A 170 -2.46 29.73 -8.50
C ARG A 170 -1.71 29.94 -9.81
N LYS A 171 -2.45 30.19 -10.88
CA LYS A 171 -1.90 30.67 -12.15
C LYS A 171 -1.25 31.99 -11.76
N VAL A 172 0.01 31.94 -11.39
CA VAL A 172 0.86 33.12 -11.29
C VAL A 172 0.91 33.62 -12.72
N LYS A 173 0.05 34.59 -13.05
CA LYS A 173 0.17 35.36 -14.28
C LYS A 173 1.56 35.99 -14.22
N ARG A 174 2.52 35.45 -14.97
CA ARG A 174 3.75 36.17 -15.28
C ARG A 174 3.30 37.49 -15.94
N LYS A 175 3.54 38.61 -15.27
CA LYS A 175 3.47 39.92 -15.93
C LYS A 175 4.61 39.92 -16.96
N VAL A 176 4.23 40.21 -18.20
CA VAL A 176 5.12 40.55 -19.32
C VAL A 176 5.82 41.86 -18.99
#